data_AF-A0A392N3Q8-F1
#
_entry.id   AF-A0A392N3Q8-F1
#
_cell.length_a   1.000
_cell.length_b   1.000
_cell.length_c   1.000
_cell.angle_alpha   90.00
_cell.angle_beta   90.00
_cell.angle_gamma   90.00
#
_symmetry.space_group_name_H-M   'P 1'
#
loop_
_entity.id
_entity.type
_entity.pdbx_description
1 polymer ?
#
loop_
_entity_poly.entity_id
_entity_poly.type
_entity_poly.pdbx_seq_one_letter_code
_entity_poly.pdbx_strand_id
1 'polypeptide(L)'
;MFVGPEQAGFNSSTLLADANFQNTPAGDVVDKLIREWGTGPHTAIADSRGIIDISLHHGDYDVTVTHPLTQYSKTLNISVRKGFSPDTIRVKMHA
;
A
#
# COMPACT_ATOMS: atom_id res chain seq x y z
N MET A 1 -10.07 11.54 -29.99
CA MET A 1 -8.88 11.65 -29.13
C MET A 1 -9.35 12.25 -27.83
N PHE A 2 -9.19 11.57 -26.70
CA PHE A 2 -9.56 12.14 -25.39
C PHE A 2 -8.46 13.14 -25.01
N VAL A 3 -8.76 14.44 -25.06
CA VAL A 3 -7.78 15.53 -24.82
C VAL A 3 -7.83 16.02 -23.37
N GLY A 4 -8.39 15.20 -22.48
CA GLY A 4 -8.40 15.45 -21.05
C GLY A 4 -9.50 16.41 -20.57
N PRO A 5 -9.54 16.66 -19.25
CA PRO A 5 -10.60 17.43 -18.60
C PRO A 5 -10.59 18.92 -18.97
N GLU A 6 -9.46 19.50 -19.39
CA GLU A 6 -9.42 20.90 -19.84
C GLU A 6 -10.34 21.15 -21.06
N GLN A 7 -10.33 20.25 -22.04
CA GLN A 7 -11.21 20.34 -23.21
C GLN A 7 -12.69 20.14 -22.86
N ALA A 8 -12.99 19.47 -21.75
CA ALA A 8 -14.33 19.30 -21.23
C ALA A 8 -14.83 20.53 -20.44
N GLY A 9 -14.07 21.63 -20.42
CA GLY A 9 -14.46 22.90 -19.80
C GLY A 9 -14.29 22.94 -18.28
N PHE A 10 -13.52 22.01 -17.71
CA PHE A 10 -13.14 22.07 -16.30
C PHE A 10 -12.16 23.23 -16.07
N ASN A 11 -12.36 23.96 -14.98
CA ASN A 11 -11.53 25.11 -14.61
C ASN A 11 -10.12 24.66 -14.18
N SER A 12 -9.10 25.40 -14.60
CA SER A 12 -7.68 25.05 -14.37
C SER A 12 -7.29 24.92 -12.89
N SER A 13 -8.09 25.47 -11.96
CA SER A 13 -7.83 25.41 -10.52
C SER A 13 -8.23 24.08 -9.86
N THR A 14 -9.00 23.21 -10.53
CA THR A 14 -9.45 21.91 -9.97
C THR A 14 -8.81 20.70 -10.65
N LEU A 15 -8.05 20.93 -11.73
CA LEU A 15 -7.37 19.86 -12.45
C LEU A 15 -6.17 19.39 -11.64
N LEU A 16 -6.01 18.07 -11.52
CA LEU A 16 -4.85 17.45 -10.88
C LEU A 16 -3.65 17.36 -11.83
N ALA A 17 -3.91 17.29 -13.14
CA ALA A 17 -2.90 17.31 -14.18
C ALA A 17 -3.28 18.26 -15.33
N ASP A 18 -2.30 18.84 -15.99
CA ASP A 18 -2.47 19.72 -17.16
C ASP A 18 -2.66 18.94 -18.48
N ALA A 19 -2.84 19.65 -19.61
CA ALA A 19 -2.96 19.04 -20.94
C ALA A 19 -1.71 18.26 -21.40
N ASN A 20 -0.55 18.49 -20.75
CA ASN A 20 0.70 17.79 -21.00
C ASN A 20 0.93 16.64 -19.99
N PHE A 21 -0.10 16.28 -19.21
CA PHE A 21 -0.05 15.25 -18.17
C PHE A 21 0.99 15.52 -17.08
N GLN A 22 1.31 16.78 -16.82
CA GLN A 22 2.12 17.20 -15.68
C GLN A 22 1.24 17.51 -14.48
N ASN A 23 1.74 17.22 -13.28
CA ASN A 23 1.01 17.48 -12.04
C ASN A 23 0.82 18.98 -11.81
N THR A 24 -0.38 19.38 -11.40
CA THR A 24 -0.64 20.76 -10.96
C THR A 24 -0.34 20.91 -9.46
N PRO A 25 -0.31 22.14 -8.90
CA PRO A 25 -0.19 22.32 -7.45
C PRO A 25 -1.31 21.62 -6.65
N ALA A 26 -2.51 21.49 -7.23
CA ALA A 26 -3.60 20.72 -6.60
C ALA A 26 -3.33 19.21 -6.66
N GLY A 27 -2.81 18.73 -7.80
CA GLY A 27 -2.32 17.36 -7.97
C GLY A 27 -1.24 17.01 -6.95
N ASP A 28 -0.25 17.89 -6.74
CA ASP A 28 0.85 17.67 -5.80
C ASP A 28 0.36 17.52 -4.36
N VAL A 29 -0.69 18.26 -3.97
CA VAL A 29 -1.33 18.13 -2.65
C VAL A 29 -2.01 16.77 -2.53
N VAL A 30 -2.75 16.35 -3.56
CA VAL A 30 -3.42 15.04 -3.57
C VAL A 30 -2.40 13.89 -3.53
N ASP A 31 -1.36 13.95 -4.34
CA ASP A 31 -0.29 12.95 -4.37
C ASP A 31 0.45 12.86 -3.04
N LYS A 32 0.66 14.00 -2.38
CA LYS A 32 1.23 14.05 -1.04
C LYS A 32 0.33 13.33 -0.03
N LEU A 33 -0.98 13.57 -0.05
CA LEU A 33 -1.94 12.89 0.84
C LEU A 33 -2.01 11.39 0.53
N ILE A 34 -2.00 11.00 -0.74
CA ILE A 34 -1.95 9.59 -1.16
C ILE A 34 -0.68 8.93 -0.65
N ARG A 35 0.46 9.62 -0.68
CA ARG A 35 1.72 9.08 -0.14
C ARG A 35 1.72 9.01 1.39
N GLU A 36 1.10 9.97 2.07
CA GLU A 36 1.01 10.00 3.54
C GLU A 36 0.06 8.91 4.07
N TRP A 37 -1.04 8.64 3.38
CA TRP A 37 -2.02 7.63 3.78
C TRP A 37 -1.77 6.26 3.13
N GLY A 38 -1.08 6.27 2.00
CA GLY A 38 -0.63 5.08 1.29
C GLY A 38 0.41 4.37 2.13
N THR A 39 0.02 3.23 2.68
CA THR A 39 0.95 2.37 3.41
C THR A 39 1.79 1.66 2.35
N GLY A 40 3.03 2.11 2.16
CA GLY A 40 3.97 1.47 1.23
C GLY A 40 4.25 0.00 1.61
N PRO A 41 5.01 -0.73 0.77
CA PRO A 41 5.40 -2.09 1.12
C PRO A 41 6.17 -2.10 2.44
N HIS A 42 5.75 -2.96 3.37
CA HIS A 42 6.45 -3.17 4.64
C HIS A 42 7.26 -4.46 4.55
N THR A 43 8.54 -4.39 4.87
CA THR A 43 9.42 -5.57 4.97
C THR A 43 9.95 -5.65 6.39
N ALA A 44 9.78 -6.80 7.02
CA ALA A 44 10.26 -7.08 8.36
C ALA A 44 10.90 -8.47 8.39
N ILE A 45 11.92 -8.63 9.24
CA ILE A 45 12.59 -9.90 9.49
C ILE A 45 12.14 -10.38 10.87
N ALA A 46 11.77 -11.66 10.96
CA ALA A 46 11.37 -12.26 12.22
C ALA A 46 12.50 -12.31 13.24
N ASP A 47 12.16 -12.18 14.52
CA ASP A 47 13.11 -12.31 15.62
C ASP A 47 13.65 -13.76 15.74
N SER A 48 14.56 -13.99 16.69
CA SER A 48 15.11 -15.33 16.97
C SER A 48 14.06 -16.40 17.33
N ARG A 49 12.82 -16.00 17.66
CA ARG A 49 11.69 -16.88 17.96
C ARG A 49 10.75 -17.04 16.77
N GLY A 50 11.05 -16.41 15.63
CA GLY A 50 10.22 -16.45 14.43
C GLY A 50 8.99 -15.54 14.50
N ILE A 51 9.00 -14.50 15.34
CA ILE A 51 7.86 -13.59 15.54
C ILE A 51 8.17 -12.22 14.91
N ILE A 52 7.15 -11.61 14.30
CA ILE A 52 7.14 -10.23 13.81
C ILE A 52 5.91 -9.53 14.39
N ASP A 53 6.14 -8.39 15.06
CA ASP A 53 5.07 -7.48 15.47
C ASP A 53 5.08 -6.27 14.54
N ILE A 54 3.97 -6.00 13.86
CA ILE A 54 3.83 -4.89 12.92
C ILE A 54 2.50 -4.17 13.14
N SER A 55 2.54 -2.83 13.10
CA SER A 55 1.35 -1.99 13.12
C SER A 55 1.02 -1.56 11.69
N LEU A 56 -0.12 -1.99 11.17
CA LEU A 56 -0.59 -1.68 9.81
C LEU A 56 -1.82 -0.78 9.88
N HIS A 57 -1.99 0.08 8.87
CA HIS A 57 -3.23 0.83 8.68
C HIS A 57 -4.37 -0.12 8.27
N HIS A 58 -5.62 0.32 8.39
CA HIS A 58 -6.74 -0.47 7.90
C HIS A 58 -6.63 -0.69 6.38
N GLY A 59 -6.83 -1.91 5.94
CA GLY A 59 -6.65 -2.29 4.54
C GLY A 59 -6.63 -3.79 4.36
N ASP A 60 -6.51 -4.22 3.12
CA ASP A 60 -6.35 -5.62 2.73
C ASP A 60 -4.92 -5.77 2.19
N TYR A 61 -4.19 -6.75 2.72
CA TYR A 61 -2.75 -6.91 2.51
C TYR A 61 -2.43 -8.32 2.02
N ASP A 62 -1.56 -8.40 1.01
CA ASP A 62 -0.86 -9.62 0.64
C ASP A 62 0.47 -9.69 1.40
N VAL A 63 0.54 -10.61 2.37
CA VAL A 63 1.75 -10.85 3.15
C VAL A 63 2.47 -12.07 2.58
N THR A 64 3.69 -11.85 2.08
CA THR A 64 4.59 -12.91 1.61
C THR A 64 5.64 -13.18 2.66
N VAL A 65 5.64 -14.39 3.21
CA VAL A 65 6.66 -14.89 4.13
C VAL A 65 7.65 -15.72 3.33
N THR A 66 8.94 -15.40 3.45
CA THR A 66 10.02 -16.11 2.76
C THR A 66 10.99 -16.70 3.76
N HIS A 67 11.28 -18.00 3.63
CA HIS A 67 12.27 -18.66 4.47
C HIS A 67 13.68 -18.36 3.93
N PRO A 68 14.59 -17.80 4.75
CA PRO A 68 15.84 -17.21 4.25
C PRO A 68 16.80 -18.25 3.65
N LEU A 69 16.76 -19.50 4.11
CA LEU A 69 17.70 -20.55 3.71
C LEU A 69 17.21 -21.39 2.54
N THR A 70 15.90 -21.64 2.45
CA THR A 70 15.32 -22.53 1.43
C THR A 70 14.70 -21.76 0.28
N GLN A 71 14.57 -20.43 0.41
CA GLN A 71 13.87 -19.54 -0.52
C GLN A 71 12.40 -19.92 -0.78
N TYR A 72 11.86 -20.85 0.01
CA TYR A 72 10.44 -21.15 -0.03
C TYR A 72 9.67 -19.92 0.42
N SER A 73 8.61 -19.57 -0.30
CA SER A 73 7.76 -18.42 0.00
C SER A 73 6.30 -18.83 0.09
N LYS A 74 5.56 -18.22 0.99
CA LYS A 74 4.11 -18.39 1.12
C LYS A 74 3.44 -17.04 1.22
N THR A 75 2.46 -16.80 0.37
CA THR A 75 1.64 -15.59 0.40
C THR A 75 0.31 -15.87 1.07
N LEU A 76 -0.17 -14.94 1.88
CA LEU A 76 -1.45 -15.00 2.56
C LEU A 76 -2.12 -13.62 2.55
N ASN A 77 -3.45 -13.62 2.51
CA ASN A 77 -4.25 -12.41 2.50
C ASN A 77 -4.69 -12.08 3.93
N ILE A 78 -4.48 -10.83 4.37
CA ILE A 78 -4.88 -10.33 5.69
C ILE A 78 -5.74 -9.09 5.52
N SER A 79 -6.88 -9.04 6.21
CA SER A 79 -7.70 -7.83 6.32
C SER A 79 -7.51 -7.18 7.68
N VAL A 80 -6.97 -5.96 7.71
CA VAL A 80 -6.82 -5.15 8.92
C VAL A 80 -7.99 -4.18 9.01
N ARG A 81 -8.81 -4.30 10.05
CA ARG A 81 -10.06 -3.54 10.24
C ARG A 81 -10.16 -3.04 11.69
N LYS A 82 -10.92 -1.97 11.92
CA LYS A 82 -11.19 -1.45 13.28
C LYS A 82 -12.11 -2.41 14.06
N GLY A 83 -11.84 -2.62 15.35
CA GLY A 83 -12.72 -3.36 16.26
C GLY A 83 -12.30 -4.79 16.55
N PHE A 84 -11.13 -5.22 16.09
CA PHE A 84 -10.59 -6.55 16.37
C PHE A 84 -9.53 -6.50 17.48
N SER A 85 -9.47 -7.57 18.27
CA SER A 85 -8.32 -7.83 19.14
C SER A 85 -7.08 -8.09 18.28
N PRO A 86 -5.86 -7.95 18.83
CA PRO A 86 -4.64 -8.29 18.10
C PRO A 86 -4.75 -9.70 17.51
N ASP A 87 -4.61 -9.81 16.19
CA ASP A 87 -4.72 -11.10 15.50
C ASP A 87 -3.34 -11.76 15.41
N THR A 88 -3.29 -13.08 15.59
CA THR A 88 -2.05 -13.85 15.54
C THR A 88 -2.12 -14.86 14.41
N ILE A 89 -1.31 -14.63 13.37
CA ILE A 89 -1.25 -15.50 12.20
C ILE A 89 -0.07 -16.45 12.35
N ARG A 90 -0.35 -17.75 12.30
CA ARG A 90 0.68 -18.80 12.35
C ARG A 90 0.99 -19.31 10.96
N VAL A 91 2.20 -19.06 10.49
CA VAL A 91 2.70 -19.58 9.22
C VAL A 91 3.67 -20.71 9.49
N LYS A 92 3.38 -21.90 8.94
CA LYS A 92 4.30 -23.04 8.93
C LYS A 92 4.85 -23.21 7.52
N MET A 93 6.16 -23.31 7.44
CA MET A 93 6.91 -23.55 6.20
C MET A 93 7.73 -24.81 6.44
N HIS A 94 7.47 -25.84 5.64
CA HIS A 94 8.28 -27.05 5.65
C HIS A 94 9.38 -26.90 4.59
N ALA A 95 10.60 -27.25 4.98
CA ALA A 95 11.75 -27.36 4.09
C ALA A 95 11.76 -28.74 3.44
#